data_AF-A0A353R821-F1
#
_entry.id   AF-A0A353R821-F1
#
_cell.length_a   1.000
_cell.length_b   1.000
_cell.length_c   1.000
_cell.angle_alpha   90.00
_cell.angle_beta   90.00
_cell.angle_gamma   90.00
#
_symmetry.space_group_name_H-M   'P 1'
#
loop_
_entity.id
_entity.type
_entity.pdbx_description
1 polymer ?
#
loop_
_entity_poly.entity_id
_entity_poly.type
_entity_poly.pdbx_seq_one_letter_code
_entity_poly.pdbx_strand_id
1 'polypeptide(L)'
;DNHGFAHKKEVYTHFENPFRMGTYRRIVTHNPELNKKVVMHPSSAEWVPNIPQSGQYAVYVSYASLPVSARDASYTVHHKGGREVFRVNQQMGGGTWIYLGTFTFDKGRNLSGRVTLTNQSGEVNAIITADAVRFGGGMGNIGRFIQDTAILATYGNIEIPPQVSNYPRFTEGARYWLQWAGFADSVYTYYEGEHDYIDDYSSRGRWVNTLAGGSEKHPDNPGLNIPVDLSLAFHTDAGVTRNDSIIGTLAIYTRDSDGTELLPTGHSRLTSRDYTDLVQTQIVNDLRALWNPNWTRRGIWNRSYSESRSAQVPAMLLELLSHQNFADMRYGLDPTFRFLVSRSIYKGMLKFIATQYNRPFVVQPLPVKDFSATFLSETEVELKWKPTIDESETTAFPTKYIVYTRVNGGGFDNGILVSNNNYKTKIIKDQIYSFKVVAVNDGGISFPSEILSVYRKSEQRGEVLIVNGFTRVSAPSSFTTSNDSIAGFAGRFDNGVPYIADYHFTGLMHEFRRVIPWMDDDSSGFGDSDANYETSKIAGNTFDYPYLHGTAFAEAGYSFASSSASAVESGAVKLTDYETVDWI
;
A
#
# COMPACT_ATOMS: atom_id res chain seq x y z
N ASP A 1 -4.86 4.07 32.87
CA ASP A 1 -3.62 4.85 32.68
C ASP A 1 -3.78 6.02 31.72
N ASN A 2 -3.02 7.09 31.97
CA ASN A 2 -2.98 8.31 31.15
C ASN A 2 -1.82 8.29 30.13
N HIS A 3 -1.37 7.11 29.71
CA HIS A 3 -0.23 6.94 28.80
C HIS A 3 -0.62 7.22 27.35
N GLY A 4 0.27 7.92 26.65
CA GLY A 4 0.20 8.17 25.21
C GLY A 4 1.60 8.15 24.59
N PHE A 5 1.69 8.47 23.31
CA PHE A 5 2.96 8.49 22.60
C PHE A 5 3.82 9.70 22.97
N ALA A 6 5.11 9.47 23.18
CA ALA A 6 6.11 10.54 23.11
C ALA A 6 7.44 10.00 22.55
N HIS A 7 7.97 10.69 21.54
CA HIS A 7 9.30 10.44 21.01
C HIS A 7 10.34 11.14 21.90
N LYS A 8 10.85 10.46 22.94
CA LYS A 8 11.80 11.03 23.91
C LYS A 8 13.26 10.60 23.72
N LYS A 9 13.50 9.58 22.89
CA LYS A 9 14.82 9.00 22.66
C LYS A 9 15.11 8.86 21.18
N GLU A 10 16.35 9.09 20.79
CA GLU A 10 16.80 8.81 19.43
C GLU A 10 16.92 7.31 19.17
N VAL A 11 17.31 6.52 20.18
CA VAL A 11 17.42 5.06 20.13
C VAL A 11 16.62 4.44 21.27
N TYR A 12 15.75 3.47 20.94
CA TYR A 12 14.99 2.69 21.91
C TYR A 12 15.63 1.32 22.07
N THR A 13 15.81 0.88 23.30
CA THR A 13 16.51 -0.38 23.61
C THR A 13 15.63 -1.29 24.45
N HIS A 14 16.02 -2.57 24.59
CA HIS A 14 15.32 -3.54 25.42
C HIS A 14 13.80 -3.53 25.16
N PHE A 15 12.99 -3.35 26.21
CA PHE A 15 11.52 -3.34 26.16
C PHE A 15 10.92 -1.93 26.22
N GLU A 16 11.70 -0.91 25.84
CA GLU A 16 11.24 0.47 25.87
C GLU A 16 10.11 0.70 24.87
N ASN A 17 9.01 1.28 25.36
CA ASN A 17 7.80 1.51 24.60
C ASN A 17 7.46 3.01 24.57
N PRO A 18 7.51 3.68 23.40
CA PRO A 18 7.26 5.12 23.28
C PRO A 18 5.80 5.51 23.62
N PHE A 19 4.85 4.57 23.56
CA PHE A 19 3.45 4.78 23.96
C PHE A 19 3.23 4.78 25.48
N ARG A 20 4.29 4.53 26.27
CA ARG A 20 4.29 4.71 27.72
C ARG A 20 5.02 5.98 28.18
N MET A 21 5.56 6.75 27.23
CA MET A 21 6.42 7.90 27.53
C MET A 21 5.70 9.26 27.44
N GLY A 22 4.51 9.30 26.84
CA GLY A 22 3.69 10.50 26.66
C GLY A 22 2.36 10.46 27.41
N THR A 23 1.46 11.39 27.05
CA THR A 23 0.11 11.52 27.63
C THR A 23 -0.87 11.96 26.57
N TYR A 24 -2.15 11.61 26.71
CA TYR A 24 -3.23 12.11 25.87
C TYR A 24 -4.07 13.20 26.58
N ARG A 25 -4.82 13.98 25.80
CA ARG A 25 -5.91 14.84 26.28
C ARG A 25 -7.25 14.14 26.04
N ARG A 26 -8.28 14.47 26.83
CA ARG A 26 -9.63 13.92 26.66
C ARG A 26 -10.68 15.00 26.85
N ILE A 27 -11.80 14.85 26.17
CA ILE A 27 -12.95 15.75 26.25
C ILE A 27 -14.25 15.00 25.96
N VAL A 28 -15.36 15.46 26.54
CA VAL A 28 -16.70 14.93 26.24
C VAL A 28 -17.13 15.36 24.83
N THR A 29 -17.86 14.50 24.14
CA THR A 29 -18.43 14.81 22.82
C THR A 29 -19.37 16.00 22.86
N HIS A 30 -19.33 16.79 21.80
CA HIS A 30 -20.28 17.84 21.51
C HIS A 30 -21.21 17.36 20.39
N ASN A 31 -22.48 17.10 20.73
CA ASN A 31 -23.50 16.76 19.73
C ASN A 31 -24.23 18.05 19.29
N PRO A 32 -24.07 18.48 18.02
CA PRO A 32 -24.65 19.71 17.52
C PRO A 32 -26.19 19.67 17.39
N GLU A 33 -26.79 18.48 17.36
CA GLU A 33 -28.25 18.32 17.22
C GLU A 33 -29.01 18.56 18.53
N LEU A 34 -28.37 18.36 19.68
CA LEU A 34 -28.99 18.48 21.01
C LEU A 34 -29.01 19.92 21.55
N ASN A 35 -28.10 20.79 21.12
CA ASN A 35 -27.91 22.13 21.68
C ASN A 35 -28.25 23.25 20.69
N LYS A 36 -29.43 23.20 20.07
CA LYS A 36 -29.90 24.26 19.14
C LYS A 36 -30.08 25.65 19.79
N LYS A 37 -30.09 25.74 21.13
CA LYS A 37 -30.33 26.98 21.90
C LYS A 37 -29.07 27.59 22.52
N VAL A 38 -27.91 26.93 22.43
CA VAL A 38 -26.64 27.45 22.97
C VAL A 38 -25.57 27.33 21.88
N VAL A 39 -25.01 28.45 21.44
CA VAL A 39 -23.88 28.50 20.49
C VAL A 39 -22.60 28.10 21.22
N MET A 40 -22.46 26.84 21.62
CA MET A 40 -21.17 26.29 22.05
C MET A 40 -20.48 25.76 20.80
N HIS A 41 -19.35 26.38 20.42
CA HIS A 41 -18.52 25.84 19.35
C HIS A 41 -17.83 24.54 19.83
N PRO A 42 -17.68 23.53 18.96
CA PRO A 42 -16.90 22.35 19.29
C PRO A 42 -15.44 22.75 19.58
N SER A 43 -14.81 22.03 20.50
CA SER A 43 -13.37 22.15 20.75
C SER A 43 -12.59 21.32 19.74
N SER A 44 -11.35 21.74 19.45
CA SER A 44 -10.46 21.03 18.54
C SER A 44 -9.04 20.88 19.08
N ALA A 45 -8.33 19.88 18.57
CA ALA A 45 -6.89 19.72 18.66
C ALA A 45 -6.28 19.80 17.25
N GLU A 46 -5.10 20.39 17.13
CA GLU A 46 -4.42 20.56 15.83
C GLU A 46 -2.94 20.14 15.91
N TRP A 47 -2.49 19.41 14.89
CA TRP A 47 -1.09 19.00 14.71
C TRP A 47 -0.57 19.60 13.40
N VAL A 48 0.37 20.54 13.50
CA VAL A 48 1.00 21.23 12.37
C VAL A 48 2.47 20.79 12.26
N PRO A 49 2.79 19.79 11.41
CA PRO A 49 4.15 19.28 11.26
C PRO A 49 5.07 20.32 10.59
N ASN A 50 6.38 20.17 10.82
CA ASN A 50 7.40 20.78 9.97
C ASN A 50 7.84 19.75 8.92
N ILE A 51 7.34 19.88 7.69
CA ILE A 51 7.61 18.94 6.60
C ILE A 51 9.01 19.22 6.01
N PRO A 52 9.95 18.25 6.00
CA PRO A 52 11.32 18.51 5.56
C PRO A 52 11.44 18.79 4.05
N GLN A 53 10.61 18.12 3.24
CA GLN A 53 10.57 18.26 1.78
C GLN A 53 9.14 18.10 1.26
N SER A 54 8.76 18.90 0.25
CA SER A 54 7.47 18.73 -0.41
C SER A 54 7.36 17.33 -1.01
N GLY A 55 6.25 16.63 -0.75
CA GLY A 55 6.09 15.25 -1.20
C GLY A 55 4.94 14.52 -0.53
N GLN A 56 4.86 13.21 -0.78
CA GLN A 56 3.84 12.34 -0.21
C GLN A 56 4.26 11.80 1.15
N TYR A 57 3.38 11.94 2.15
CA TYR A 57 3.57 11.44 3.50
C TYR A 57 2.36 10.62 3.94
N ALA A 58 2.61 9.40 4.40
CA ALA A 58 1.62 8.59 5.10
C ALA A 58 1.29 9.25 6.45
N VAL A 59 0.01 9.45 6.73
CA VAL A 59 -0.48 10.08 7.97
C VAL A 59 -1.08 9.01 8.86
N TYR A 60 -0.61 8.98 10.11
CA TYR A 60 -1.12 8.09 11.14
C TYR A 60 -1.55 8.91 12.35
N VAL A 61 -2.58 8.43 13.04
CA VAL A 61 -3.03 9.00 14.32
C VAL A 61 -2.89 7.97 15.42
N SER A 62 -2.76 8.45 16.65
CA SER A 62 -2.95 7.64 17.85
C SER A 62 -3.89 8.33 18.83
N TYR A 63 -4.45 7.53 19.72
CA TYR A 63 -5.40 7.90 20.75
C TYR A 63 -5.45 6.80 21.82
N ALA A 64 -6.08 7.11 22.95
CA ALA A 64 -6.34 6.14 24.00
C ALA A 64 -7.80 5.64 23.90
N SER A 65 -7.98 4.32 23.97
CA SER A 65 -9.30 3.71 24.04
C SER A 65 -9.78 3.65 25.49
N LEU A 66 -10.99 4.16 25.73
CA LEU A 66 -11.69 4.15 27.01
C LEU A 66 -13.03 3.42 26.84
N PRO A 67 -13.62 2.86 27.93
CA PRO A 67 -14.90 2.16 27.84
C PRO A 67 -16.06 2.98 27.24
N VAL A 68 -15.98 4.31 27.35
CA VAL A 68 -16.97 5.27 26.84
C VAL A 68 -16.42 6.12 25.69
N SER A 69 -15.38 5.65 24.99
CA SER A 69 -14.83 6.36 23.84
C SER A 69 -15.86 6.51 22.72
N ALA A 70 -15.80 7.62 21.99
CA ALA A 70 -16.65 7.86 20.83
C ALA A 70 -16.28 6.95 19.66
N ARG A 71 -17.28 6.45 18.94
CA ARG A 71 -17.07 5.57 17.77
C ARG A 71 -16.89 6.32 16.45
N ASP A 72 -17.06 7.64 16.44
CA ASP A 72 -17.09 8.49 15.25
C ASP A 72 -16.22 9.74 15.37
N ALA A 73 -15.10 9.65 16.12
CA ALA A 73 -14.16 10.76 16.30
C ALA A 73 -13.69 11.31 14.96
N SER A 74 -13.84 12.62 14.75
CA SER A 74 -13.66 13.25 13.44
C SER A 74 -12.25 13.82 13.30
N TYR A 75 -11.41 13.14 12.53
CA TYR A 75 -10.10 13.66 12.10
C TYR A 75 -10.24 14.32 10.73
N THR A 76 -9.50 15.40 10.49
CA THR A 76 -9.40 16.04 9.17
C THR A 76 -7.95 16.20 8.81
N VAL A 77 -7.53 15.63 7.68
CA VAL A 77 -6.20 15.83 7.11
C VAL A 77 -6.30 16.96 6.10
N HIS A 78 -5.59 18.05 6.33
CA HIS A 78 -5.42 19.15 5.38
C HIS A 78 -4.13 18.92 4.61
N HIS A 79 -4.21 18.92 3.29
CA HIS A 79 -3.10 18.62 2.39
C HIS A 79 -3.19 19.48 1.13
N LYS A 80 -2.20 19.36 0.24
CA LYS A 80 -2.10 20.17 -0.98
C LYS A 80 -3.28 20.03 -1.95
N GLY A 81 -4.06 18.95 -1.81
CA GLY A 81 -5.26 18.67 -2.61
C GLY A 81 -6.57 19.16 -1.98
N GLY A 82 -6.54 19.65 -0.74
CA GLY A 82 -7.73 20.06 -0.01
C GLY A 82 -7.75 19.49 1.39
N ARG A 83 -8.87 18.86 1.76
CA ARG A 83 -9.03 18.22 3.07
C ARG A 83 -9.84 16.93 2.96
N GLU A 84 -9.45 15.92 3.71
CA GLU A 84 -10.18 14.66 3.83
C GLU A 84 -10.59 14.43 5.28
N VAL A 85 -11.83 13.96 5.50
CA VAL A 85 -12.40 13.75 6.84
C VAL A 85 -12.55 12.25 7.11
N PHE A 86 -12.00 11.81 8.24
CA PHE A 86 -12.03 10.44 8.71
C PHE A 86 -12.86 10.32 9.98
N ARG A 87 -13.71 9.30 10.02
CA ARG A 87 -14.44 8.89 11.22
C ARG A 87 -13.73 7.68 11.82
N VAL A 88 -13.17 7.87 13.01
CA VAL A 88 -12.35 6.86 13.69
C VAL A 88 -13.09 6.37 14.93
N ASN A 89 -13.26 5.06 15.03
CA ASN A 89 -13.80 4.43 16.22
C ASN A 89 -12.71 4.31 17.29
N GLN A 90 -12.76 5.17 18.32
CA GLN A 90 -11.76 5.19 19.38
C GLN A 90 -11.98 4.11 20.47
N GLN A 91 -12.99 3.24 20.33
CA GLN A 91 -13.17 2.08 21.24
C GLN A 91 -12.25 0.91 20.90
N MET A 92 -11.61 0.94 19.74
CA MET A 92 -10.67 -0.10 19.28
C MET A 92 -9.36 0.54 18.82
N GLY A 93 -8.28 -0.21 18.72
CA GLY A 93 -7.01 0.26 18.14
C GLY A 93 -6.26 1.36 18.91
N GLY A 94 -6.65 1.66 20.16
CA GLY A 94 -5.94 2.63 20.99
C GLY A 94 -4.53 2.21 21.38
N GLY A 95 -3.62 3.17 21.56
CA GLY A 95 -2.24 2.91 22.00
C GLY A 95 -1.31 2.37 20.90
N THR A 96 -1.69 2.50 19.63
CA THR A 96 -0.85 2.18 18.47
C THR A 96 -1.08 3.19 17.33
N TRP A 97 -0.50 2.95 16.16
CA TRP A 97 -0.63 3.80 14.97
C TRP A 97 -1.80 3.36 14.07
N ILE A 98 -2.74 4.27 13.81
CA ILE A 98 -3.85 4.08 12.88
C ILE A 98 -3.62 4.90 11.60
N TYR A 99 -3.52 4.22 10.46
CA TYR A 99 -3.30 4.85 9.17
C TYR A 99 -4.56 5.57 8.67
N LEU A 100 -4.43 6.83 8.24
CA LEU A 100 -5.53 7.59 7.62
C LEU A 100 -5.39 7.66 6.09
N GLY A 101 -4.17 7.69 5.56
CA GLY A 101 -3.94 7.87 4.13
C GLY A 101 -2.57 8.43 3.83
N THR A 102 -2.25 8.58 2.54
CA THR A 102 -1.00 9.20 2.08
C THR A 102 -1.34 10.44 1.29
N PHE A 103 -0.76 11.57 1.70
CA PHE A 103 -1.15 12.88 1.20
C PHE A 103 0.06 13.71 0.79
N THR A 104 -0.14 14.63 -0.15
CA THR A 104 0.92 15.54 -0.57
C THR A 104 0.95 16.78 0.33
N PHE A 105 2.12 17.10 0.87
CA PHE A 105 2.36 18.30 1.68
C PHE A 105 3.46 19.15 1.07
N ASP A 106 3.41 20.46 1.31
CA ASP A 106 4.50 21.37 0.98
C ASP A 106 5.52 21.43 2.13
N LYS A 107 6.80 21.65 1.80
CA LYS A 107 7.90 21.86 2.74
C LYS A 107 7.57 22.98 3.75
N GLY A 108 8.04 22.80 4.98
CA GLY A 108 7.94 23.75 6.07
C GLY A 108 6.75 23.48 7.00
N ARG A 109 6.49 24.43 7.90
CA ARG A 109 5.40 24.38 8.88
C ARG A 109 4.23 25.23 8.39
N ASN A 110 3.24 24.60 7.78
CA ASN A 110 2.14 25.28 7.08
C ASN A 110 0.80 24.88 7.66
N LEU A 111 -0.09 25.84 7.93
CA LEU A 111 -1.45 25.54 8.38
C LEU A 111 -2.25 24.77 7.33
N SER A 112 -1.96 24.93 6.04
CA SER A 112 -2.58 24.15 4.96
C SER A 112 -2.17 22.67 4.96
N GLY A 113 -1.10 22.30 5.68
CA GLY A 113 -0.61 20.93 5.82
C GLY A 113 -0.67 20.48 7.27
N ARG A 114 -1.86 20.18 7.79
CA ARG A 114 -2.10 19.86 9.21
C ARG A 114 -3.11 18.75 9.40
N VAL A 115 -3.17 18.17 10.59
CA VAL A 115 -4.28 17.30 11.03
C VAL A 115 -5.05 18.00 12.14
N THR A 116 -6.38 17.94 12.10
CA THR A 116 -7.24 18.43 13.17
C THR A 116 -8.18 17.33 13.68
N LEU A 117 -8.49 17.34 14.97
CA LEU A 117 -9.50 16.50 15.61
C LEU A 117 -10.53 17.39 16.28
N THR A 118 -11.82 17.16 16.06
CA THR A 118 -12.89 17.88 16.76
C THR A 118 -13.60 16.97 17.75
N ASN A 119 -14.15 17.53 18.82
CA ASN A 119 -15.03 16.76 19.72
C ASN A 119 -16.46 16.62 19.19
N GLN A 120 -16.72 16.98 17.93
CA GLN A 120 -18.05 16.88 17.33
C GLN A 120 -18.36 15.42 16.96
N SER A 121 -19.47 14.91 17.48
CA SER A 121 -19.88 13.51 17.33
C SER A 121 -21.41 13.39 17.36
N GLY A 122 -21.93 12.34 16.70
CA GLY A 122 -23.32 11.95 16.85
C GLY A 122 -23.63 11.30 18.21
N GLU A 123 -22.61 10.88 18.94
CA GLU A 123 -22.75 10.25 20.26
C GLU A 123 -22.78 11.27 21.39
N VAL A 124 -23.57 10.98 22.41
CA VAL A 124 -23.84 11.87 23.55
C VAL A 124 -23.09 11.38 24.78
N ASN A 125 -22.40 12.27 25.48
CA ASN A 125 -21.62 11.96 26.68
C ASN A 125 -20.49 10.93 26.47
N ALA A 126 -20.11 10.66 25.23
CA ALA A 126 -18.94 9.86 24.91
C ALA A 126 -17.65 10.68 25.10
N ILE A 127 -16.50 10.02 25.11
CA ILE A 127 -15.19 10.67 25.28
C ILE A 127 -14.39 10.57 23.99
N ILE A 128 -13.79 11.69 23.58
CA ILE A 128 -12.77 11.72 22.54
C ILE A 128 -11.42 11.95 23.21
N THR A 129 -10.42 11.17 22.81
CA THR A 129 -9.03 11.32 23.24
C THR A 129 -8.14 11.78 22.07
N ALA A 130 -7.17 12.63 22.39
CA ALA A 130 -6.23 13.21 21.44
C ALA A 130 -4.80 12.93 21.95
N ASP A 131 -4.00 12.22 21.15
CA ASP A 131 -2.61 11.88 21.49
C ASP A 131 -1.64 12.44 20.44
N ALA A 132 -1.19 11.60 19.50
CA ALA A 132 -0.14 11.94 18.54
C ALA A 132 -0.58 11.76 17.08
N VAL A 133 0.09 12.48 16.19
CA VAL A 133 0.00 12.33 14.73
C VAL A 133 1.40 12.14 14.17
N ARG A 134 1.56 11.15 13.29
CA ARG A 134 2.82 10.86 12.60
C ARG A 134 2.68 11.12 11.10
N PHE A 135 3.65 11.82 10.54
CA PHE A 135 3.77 12.08 9.09
C PHE A 135 5.01 11.34 8.57
N GLY A 136 4.80 10.37 7.68
CA GLY A 136 5.86 9.51 7.11
C GLY A 136 6.20 8.27 7.94
N GLY A 137 7.03 7.40 7.35
CA GLY A 137 7.50 6.15 7.98
C GLY A 137 8.68 6.35 8.94
N GLY A 138 9.61 7.23 8.59
CA GLY A 138 10.85 7.47 9.33
C GLY A 138 11.91 6.38 9.14
N MET A 139 13.04 6.53 9.83
CA MET A 139 14.13 5.57 9.88
C MET A 139 13.98 4.62 11.07
N GLY A 140 14.61 3.46 10.97
CA GLY A 140 14.77 2.52 12.06
C GLY A 140 15.53 3.12 13.25
N ASN A 141 15.00 2.91 14.44
CA ASN A 141 15.52 3.52 15.68
C ASN A 141 15.42 2.58 16.90
N ILE A 142 15.21 1.29 16.66
CA ILE A 142 15.29 0.27 17.70
C ILE A 142 16.73 -0.24 17.73
N GLY A 143 17.42 0.02 18.84
CA GLY A 143 18.80 -0.36 19.07
C GLY A 143 18.91 -1.78 19.64
N ARG A 144 19.77 -2.60 19.05
CA ARG A 144 20.08 -3.96 19.54
C ARG A 144 21.52 -4.06 20.01
N PHE A 145 21.71 -4.77 21.12
CA PHE A 145 23.04 -5.11 21.63
C PHE A 145 23.56 -6.33 20.87
N ILE A 146 24.85 -6.31 20.55
CA ILE A 146 25.51 -7.45 19.90
C ILE A 146 25.51 -8.62 20.89
N GLN A 147 24.84 -9.70 20.51
CA GLN A 147 24.84 -10.97 21.26
C GLN A 147 25.76 -12.02 20.62
N ASP A 148 26.48 -11.67 19.55
CA ASP A 148 27.41 -12.56 18.88
C ASP A 148 28.56 -12.94 19.83
N THR A 149 28.55 -14.21 20.25
CA THR A 149 29.53 -14.76 21.17
C THR A 149 30.93 -14.84 20.56
N ALA A 150 31.10 -14.92 19.24
CA ALA A 150 32.39 -14.90 18.59
C ALA A 150 33.01 -13.50 18.59
N ILE A 151 32.21 -12.46 18.35
CA ILE A 151 32.65 -11.05 18.48
C ILE A 151 32.99 -10.75 19.94
N LEU A 152 32.10 -11.10 20.88
CA LEU A 152 32.33 -10.88 22.31
C LEU A 152 33.56 -11.66 22.83
N ALA A 153 33.80 -12.88 22.33
CA ALA A 153 34.99 -13.67 22.67
C ALA A 153 36.29 -13.10 22.07
N THR A 154 36.22 -12.48 20.89
CA THR A 154 37.39 -11.93 20.19
C THR A 154 37.85 -10.60 20.78
N TYR A 155 36.91 -9.75 21.19
CA TYR A 155 37.21 -8.38 21.64
C TYR A 155 37.23 -8.21 23.18
N GLY A 156 36.86 -9.24 23.95
CA GLY A 156 36.78 -9.17 25.41
C GLY A 156 35.61 -8.32 25.91
N ASN A 157 35.68 -7.82 27.16
CA ASN A 157 34.62 -6.98 27.78
C ASN A 157 34.59 -5.54 27.22
N ILE A 158 34.49 -5.37 25.90
CA ILE A 158 34.23 -4.06 25.31
C ILE A 158 32.73 -3.81 25.34
N GLU A 159 32.32 -2.67 25.91
CA GLU A 159 30.94 -2.21 25.84
C GLU A 159 30.65 -1.73 24.42
N ILE A 160 29.86 -2.51 23.68
CA ILE A 160 29.42 -2.16 22.32
C ILE A 160 28.06 -1.46 22.44
N PRO A 161 27.94 -0.19 22.00
CA PRO A 161 26.67 0.51 22.07
C PRO A 161 25.61 -0.17 21.19
N PRO A 162 24.33 -0.03 21.53
CA PRO A 162 23.24 -0.62 20.76
C PRO A 162 23.25 -0.06 19.33
N GLN A 163 23.14 -0.96 18.35
CA GLN A 163 23.14 -0.61 16.92
C GLN A 163 21.70 -0.52 16.42
N VAL A 164 21.41 0.54 15.67
CA VAL A 164 20.17 0.65 14.89
C VAL A 164 20.42 0.14 13.47
N SER A 165 19.36 -0.26 12.77
CA SER A 165 19.47 -0.77 11.39
C SER A 165 20.10 0.24 10.44
N ASN A 166 19.89 1.55 10.64
CA ASN A 166 20.13 2.63 9.67
C ASN A 166 19.29 2.53 8.39
N TYR A 167 18.30 1.64 8.38
CA TYR A 167 17.43 1.43 7.24
C TYR A 167 16.11 2.20 7.39
N PRO A 168 15.41 2.51 6.28
CA PRO A 168 14.05 3.00 6.36
C PRO A 168 13.16 2.02 7.13
N ARG A 169 12.23 2.53 7.95
CA ARG A 169 11.41 1.68 8.81
C ARG A 169 10.60 0.61 8.06
N PHE A 170 10.27 0.84 6.78
CA PHE A 170 9.50 -0.11 5.97
C PHE A 170 10.29 -1.36 5.57
N THR A 171 11.62 -1.37 5.74
CA THR A 171 12.47 -2.53 5.49
C THR A 171 12.89 -3.24 6.78
N GLU A 172 12.48 -2.75 7.95
CA GLU A 172 12.79 -3.41 9.22
C GLU A 172 11.90 -4.63 9.43
N GLY A 173 12.45 -5.64 10.11
CA GLY A 173 11.66 -6.77 10.62
C GLY A 173 10.46 -6.32 11.46
N ALA A 174 9.42 -7.15 11.45
CA ALA A 174 8.19 -6.95 12.20
C ALA A 174 8.45 -6.70 13.69
N ARG A 175 9.44 -7.37 14.30
CA ARG A 175 9.76 -7.16 15.74
C ARG A 175 10.05 -5.69 16.06
N TYR A 176 10.82 -5.01 15.20
CA TYR A 176 11.26 -3.64 15.40
C TYR A 176 10.10 -2.66 15.21
N TRP A 177 9.30 -2.90 14.16
CA TRP A 177 8.09 -2.13 13.92
C TRP A 177 7.11 -2.25 15.09
N LEU A 178 6.86 -3.46 15.60
CA LEU A 178 5.89 -3.70 16.67
C LEU A 178 6.31 -3.04 17.99
N GLN A 179 7.61 -3.04 18.31
CA GLN A 179 8.13 -2.26 19.45
C GLN A 179 7.87 -0.76 19.28
N TRP A 180 8.20 -0.22 18.10
CA TRP A 180 7.95 1.19 17.80
C TRP A 180 6.46 1.55 17.76
N ALA A 181 5.61 0.60 17.35
CA ALA A 181 4.17 0.75 17.27
C ALA A 181 3.44 0.53 18.60
N GLY A 182 4.18 0.33 19.70
CA GLY A 182 3.61 0.33 21.05
C GLY A 182 3.06 -0.99 21.54
N PHE A 183 3.29 -2.09 20.81
CA PHE A 183 2.86 -3.41 21.26
C PHE A 183 3.62 -3.84 22.52
N ALA A 184 3.02 -4.75 23.30
CA ALA A 184 3.67 -5.32 24.46
C ALA A 184 4.89 -6.16 24.03
N ASP A 185 5.90 -6.24 24.89
CA ASP A 185 7.07 -7.11 24.75
C ASP A 185 6.70 -8.57 24.48
N SER A 186 5.67 -9.08 25.16
CA SER A 186 5.12 -10.42 24.92
C SER A 186 4.63 -10.68 23.48
N VAL A 187 4.44 -9.64 22.68
CA VAL A 187 4.02 -9.73 21.27
C VAL A 187 5.23 -9.79 20.33
N TYR A 188 6.18 -8.87 20.48
CA TYR A 188 7.28 -8.70 19.53
C TYR A 188 8.59 -9.36 19.95
N THR A 189 8.70 -9.75 21.23
CA THR A 189 9.88 -10.43 21.77
C THR A 189 9.46 -11.50 22.78
N TYR A 190 8.73 -12.49 22.27
CA TYR A 190 8.23 -13.61 23.06
C TYR A 190 9.36 -14.41 23.74
N TYR A 191 10.54 -14.42 23.11
CA TYR A 191 11.76 -15.05 23.65
C TYR A 191 12.69 -14.03 24.32
N GLU A 192 12.14 -12.94 24.85
CA GLU A 192 12.82 -11.94 25.71
C GLU A 192 14.13 -11.36 25.14
N GLY A 193 14.26 -11.37 23.81
CA GLY A 193 15.39 -10.81 23.09
C GLY A 193 16.53 -11.80 22.85
N GLU A 194 16.38 -13.07 23.23
CA GLU A 194 17.39 -14.13 23.02
C GLU A 194 17.47 -14.62 21.57
N HIS A 195 16.41 -14.43 20.79
CA HIS A 195 16.32 -14.92 19.41
C HIS A 195 15.71 -13.88 18.45
N ASP A 196 16.54 -12.95 17.96
CA ASP A 196 16.12 -11.87 17.06
C ASP A 196 15.31 -12.34 15.85
N TYR A 197 15.85 -13.32 15.15
CA TYR A 197 15.24 -13.92 13.96
C TYR A 197 13.90 -14.62 14.27
N ILE A 198 13.84 -15.38 15.36
CA ILE A 198 12.62 -16.11 15.74
C ILE A 198 11.53 -15.13 16.19
N ASP A 199 11.89 -14.13 16.98
CA ASP A 199 10.97 -13.07 17.42
C ASP A 199 10.36 -12.32 16.22
N ASP A 200 11.14 -12.08 15.17
CA ASP A 200 10.67 -11.41 13.96
C ASP A 200 9.47 -12.13 13.33
N TYR A 201 9.64 -13.37 12.86
CA TYR A 201 8.54 -14.05 12.17
C TYR A 201 7.44 -14.53 13.13
N SER A 202 7.78 -14.89 14.37
CA SER A 202 6.79 -15.42 15.31
C SER A 202 5.86 -14.36 15.91
N SER A 203 6.30 -13.10 15.91
CA SER A 203 5.49 -11.95 16.37
C SER A 203 4.27 -11.67 15.48
N ARG A 204 4.33 -11.98 14.17
CA ARG A 204 3.27 -11.61 13.20
C ARG A 204 1.91 -12.21 13.55
N GLY A 205 1.86 -13.48 13.94
CA GLY A 205 0.62 -14.12 14.39
C GLY A 205 0.11 -13.57 15.74
N ARG A 206 1.03 -13.21 16.65
CA ARG A 206 0.69 -12.62 17.96
C ARG A 206 0.17 -11.20 17.81
N TRP A 207 0.71 -10.46 16.86
CA TRP A 207 0.21 -9.16 16.46
C TRP A 207 -1.25 -9.24 16.00
N VAL A 208 -1.58 -10.20 15.11
CA VAL A 208 -2.98 -10.45 14.70
C VAL A 208 -3.87 -10.77 15.89
N ASN A 209 -3.41 -11.61 16.82
CA ASN A 209 -4.19 -11.95 18.02
C ASN A 209 -4.42 -10.73 18.92
N THR A 210 -3.41 -9.86 19.05
CA THR A 210 -3.52 -8.63 19.84
C THR A 210 -4.49 -7.64 19.20
N LEU A 211 -4.52 -7.55 17.87
CA LEU A 211 -5.53 -6.75 17.16
C LEU A 211 -6.94 -7.30 17.43
N ALA A 212 -7.11 -8.62 17.28
CA ALA A 212 -8.39 -9.32 17.40
C ALA A 212 -8.91 -9.44 18.85
N GLY A 213 -8.03 -9.44 19.84
CA GLY A 213 -8.39 -9.66 21.24
C GLY A 213 -9.47 -8.69 21.73
N GLY A 214 -10.51 -9.25 22.35
CA GLY A 214 -11.67 -8.55 22.89
C GLY A 214 -12.78 -8.33 21.88
N SER A 215 -12.49 -8.51 20.58
CA SER A 215 -13.53 -8.51 19.55
C SER A 215 -14.28 -9.83 19.50
N GLU A 216 -15.39 -9.86 18.76
CA GLU A 216 -16.14 -11.07 18.42
C GLU A 216 -15.30 -12.17 17.73
N LYS A 217 -14.11 -11.86 17.21
CA LYS A 217 -13.21 -12.82 16.57
C LYS A 217 -12.25 -13.49 17.55
N HIS A 218 -12.00 -12.88 18.70
CA HIS A 218 -11.17 -13.45 19.77
C HIS A 218 -11.62 -12.90 21.14
N PRO A 219 -12.83 -13.28 21.61
CA PRO A 219 -13.48 -12.61 22.75
C PRO A 219 -12.77 -12.82 24.09
N ASP A 220 -12.17 -14.00 24.30
CA ASP A 220 -11.57 -14.38 25.59
C ASP A 220 -10.12 -13.89 25.79
N ASN A 221 -9.58 -13.10 24.85
CA ASN A 221 -8.21 -12.59 24.91
C ASN A 221 -8.22 -11.07 24.97
N PRO A 222 -7.56 -10.40 25.93
CA PRO A 222 -7.45 -8.95 25.93
C PRO A 222 -6.70 -8.44 24.70
N GLY A 223 -7.18 -7.37 24.08
CA GLY A 223 -6.53 -6.81 22.91
C GLY A 223 -7.13 -5.47 22.49
N LEU A 224 -7.01 -5.19 21.19
CA LEU A 224 -7.37 -3.89 20.61
C LEU A 224 -8.80 -3.85 20.06
N ASN A 225 -9.61 -4.90 20.26
CA ASN A 225 -11.02 -4.97 19.86
C ASN A 225 -11.29 -4.75 18.36
N ILE A 226 -10.30 -5.02 17.49
CA ILE A 226 -10.46 -4.90 16.04
C ILE A 226 -10.96 -6.25 15.50
N PRO A 227 -12.13 -6.35 14.88
CA PRO A 227 -12.64 -7.63 14.34
C PRO A 227 -11.87 -8.04 13.08
N VAL A 228 -10.75 -8.75 13.26
CA VAL A 228 -9.93 -9.27 12.15
C VAL A 228 -10.55 -10.56 11.61
N ASP A 229 -11.01 -10.55 10.35
CA ASP A 229 -11.68 -11.71 9.74
C ASP A 229 -10.72 -12.83 9.32
N LEU A 230 -9.51 -12.49 8.88
CA LEU A 230 -8.51 -13.44 8.41
C LEU A 230 -7.09 -12.85 8.44
N SER A 231 -6.09 -13.71 8.27
CA SER A 231 -4.67 -13.34 8.18
C SER A 231 -4.01 -13.96 6.94
N LEU A 232 -3.21 -13.18 6.22
CA LEU A 232 -2.39 -13.63 5.10
C LEU A 232 -0.91 -13.33 5.38
N ALA A 233 -0.10 -14.37 5.48
CA ALA A 233 1.35 -14.25 5.39
C ALA A 233 1.77 -14.41 3.93
N PHE A 234 2.12 -13.30 3.29
CA PHE A 234 2.62 -13.31 1.91
C PHE A 234 4.12 -13.59 1.92
N HIS A 235 4.52 -14.66 1.24
CA HIS A 235 5.90 -15.06 1.01
C HIS A 235 6.15 -15.39 -0.47
N THR A 236 7.43 -15.55 -0.79
CA THR A 236 7.92 -16.15 -2.04
C THR A 236 8.96 -17.19 -1.64
N ASP A 237 9.02 -18.30 -2.38
CA ASP A 237 9.83 -19.48 -2.06
C ASP A 237 11.27 -19.32 -2.57
N ALA A 238 12.15 -20.23 -2.18
CA ALA A 238 13.57 -20.28 -2.56
C ALA A 238 13.93 -21.51 -3.43
N GLY A 239 12.95 -22.18 -4.05
CA GLY A 239 13.23 -23.32 -4.93
C GLY A 239 13.90 -22.91 -6.25
N VAL A 240 14.97 -23.56 -6.68
CA VAL A 240 15.69 -23.20 -7.91
C VAL A 240 15.72 -24.34 -8.93
N THR A 241 15.60 -24.04 -10.22
CA THR A 241 15.88 -24.99 -11.29
C THR A 241 16.99 -24.49 -12.22
N ARG A 242 17.71 -25.42 -12.84
CA ARG A 242 18.78 -25.09 -13.79
C ARG A 242 18.26 -24.71 -15.19
N ASN A 243 16.98 -24.91 -15.44
CA ASN A 243 16.32 -24.64 -16.72
C ASN A 243 15.23 -23.57 -16.54
N ASP A 244 14.35 -23.43 -17.54
CA ASP A 244 13.28 -22.43 -17.54
C ASP A 244 11.93 -22.95 -16.99
N SER A 245 11.93 -24.03 -16.20
CA SER A 245 10.70 -24.56 -15.60
C SER A 245 10.17 -23.67 -14.48
N ILE A 246 8.85 -23.51 -14.40
CA ILE A 246 8.17 -22.76 -13.34
C ILE A 246 8.03 -23.59 -12.07
N ILE A 247 8.54 -23.05 -10.95
CA ILE A 247 8.28 -23.64 -9.62
C ILE A 247 6.82 -23.41 -9.25
N GLY A 248 6.35 -22.16 -9.33
CA GLY A 248 4.95 -21.80 -9.16
C GLY A 248 4.47 -21.78 -7.71
N THR A 249 3.16 -21.83 -7.52
CA THR A 249 2.51 -21.38 -6.28
C THR A 249 2.24 -22.51 -5.30
N LEU A 250 2.84 -22.43 -4.11
CA LEU A 250 2.57 -23.27 -2.94
C LEU A 250 1.74 -22.49 -1.93
N ALA A 251 0.91 -23.19 -1.16
CA ALA A 251 0.17 -22.55 -0.08
C ALA A 251 0.14 -23.45 1.16
N ILE A 252 0.15 -22.83 2.34
CA ILE A 252 0.29 -23.51 3.63
C ILE A 252 -0.83 -23.04 4.57
N TYR A 253 -1.40 -23.99 5.28
CA TYR A 253 -2.28 -23.75 6.42
C TYR A 253 -1.82 -24.59 7.62
N THR A 254 -2.34 -24.29 8.80
CA THR A 254 -2.07 -25.09 10.00
C THR A 254 -3.37 -25.51 10.66
N ARG A 255 -3.58 -26.83 10.74
CA ARG A 255 -4.77 -27.44 11.36
C ARG A 255 -4.74 -27.40 12.87
N ASP A 256 -3.61 -27.71 13.49
CA ASP A 256 -3.44 -27.76 14.94
C ASP A 256 -2.59 -26.58 15.43
N SER A 257 -3.10 -25.85 16.42
CA SER A 257 -2.34 -24.82 17.14
C SER A 257 -2.39 -25.16 18.62
N ASP A 258 -1.24 -25.46 19.21
CA ASP A 258 -1.10 -25.72 20.64
C ASP A 258 -2.07 -26.78 21.19
N GLY A 259 -2.30 -27.85 20.42
CA GLY A 259 -3.16 -28.97 20.81
C GLY A 259 -4.66 -28.74 20.60
N THR A 260 -5.05 -27.69 19.88
CA THR A 260 -6.42 -27.45 19.45
C THR A 260 -6.55 -27.26 17.94
N GLU A 261 -7.62 -27.82 17.37
CA GLU A 261 -8.02 -27.62 15.97
C GLU A 261 -9.17 -26.61 15.83
N LEU A 262 -9.46 -25.84 16.88
CA LEU A 262 -10.51 -24.84 16.91
C LEU A 262 -9.90 -23.42 16.95
N LEU A 263 -10.58 -22.50 16.27
CA LEU A 263 -10.41 -21.07 16.45
C LEU A 263 -11.10 -20.62 17.75
N PRO A 264 -10.78 -19.44 18.32
CA PRO A 264 -11.47 -18.91 19.51
C PRO A 264 -12.97 -18.75 19.34
N THR A 265 -13.46 -18.62 18.09
CA THR A 265 -14.88 -18.56 17.78
C THR A 265 -15.58 -19.93 17.81
N GLY A 266 -14.85 -21.02 18.09
CA GLY A 266 -15.33 -22.40 18.06
C GLY A 266 -15.35 -23.04 16.67
N HIS A 267 -15.09 -22.28 15.60
CA HIS A 267 -14.99 -22.82 14.24
C HIS A 267 -13.73 -23.69 14.09
N SER A 268 -13.81 -24.73 13.25
CA SER A 268 -12.64 -25.55 12.92
C SER A 268 -11.59 -24.73 12.18
N ARG A 269 -10.31 -24.98 12.49
CA ARG A 269 -9.16 -24.47 11.72
C ARG A 269 -9.09 -25.05 10.30
N LEU A 270 -9.91 -26.04 9.95
CA LEU A 270 -10.10 -26.44 8.54
C LEU A 270 -10.66 -25.30 7.67
N THR A 271 -11.34 -24.31 8.27
CA THR A 271 -11.71 -23.08 7.57
C THR A 271 -10.48 -22.36 6.95
N SER A 272 -9.30 -22.46 7.59
CA SER A 272 -8.04 -21.96 7.02
C SER A 272 -7.60 -22.73 5.77
N ARG A 273 -7.89 -24.03 5.69
CA ARG A 273 -7.62 -24.83 4.47
C ARG A 273 -8.49 -24.36 3.31
N ASP A 274 -9.77 -24.12 3.55
CA ASP A 274 -10.70 -23.67 2.51
C ASP A 274 -10.37 -22.26 2.04
N TYR A 275 -10.01 -21.37 2.96
CA TYR A 275 -9.45 -20.06 2.63
C TYR A 275 -8.21 -20.18 1.74
N THR A 276 -7.26 -21.03 2.14
CA THR A 276 -6.01 -21.28 1.39
C THR A 276 -6.28 -21.80 -0.02
N ASP A 277 -7.21 -22.75 -0.16
CA ASP A 277 -7.58 -23.35 -1.44
C ASP A 277 -8.24 -22.34 -2.39
N LEU A 278 -9.14 -21.49 -1.86
CA LEU A 278 -9.79 -20.43 -2.65
C LEU A 278 -8.77 -19.43 -3.19
N VAL A 279 -7.84 -18.97 -2.35
CA VAL A 279 -6.79 -18.02 -2.77
C VAL A 279 -5.85 -18.66 -3.79
N GLN A 280 -5.30 -19.85 -3.51
CA GLN A 280 -4.37 -20.50 -4.44
C GLN A 280 -5.04 -20.83 -5.79
N THR A 281 -6.28 -21.32 -5.76
CA THR A 281 -7.04 -21.63 -6.98
C THR A 281 -7.29 -20.38 -7.81
N GLN A 282 -7.65 -19.26 -7.18
CA GLN A 282 -7.85 -18.00 -7.88
C GLN A 282 -6.56 -17.50 -8.55
N ILE A 283 -5.42 -17.52 -7.84
CA ILE A 283 -4.11 -17.14 -8.38
C ILE A 283 -3.75 -18.00 -9.59
N VAL A 284 -3.78 -19.34 -9.43
CA VAL A 284 -3.35 -20.26 -10.48
C VAL A 284 -4.24 -20.15 -11.72
N ASN A 285 -5.56 -20.05 -11.54
CA ASN A 285 -6.48 -19.94 -12.67
C ASN A 285 -6.23 -18.66 -13.48
N ASP A 286 -6.07 -17.52 -12.80
CA ASP A 286 -5.81 -16.24 -13.46
C ASP A 286 -4.45 -16.26 -14.19
N LEU A 287 -3.41 -16.78 -13.54
CA LEU A 287 -2.07 -16.89 -14.15
C LEU A 287 -2.05 -17.83 -15.36
N ARG A 288 -2.78 -18.95 -15.30
CA ARG A 288 -2.91 -19.86 -16.45
C ARG A 288 -3.69 -19.25 -17.61
N ALA A 289 -4.71 -18.45 -17.30
CA ALA A 289 -5.52 -17.80 -18.32
C ALA A 289 -4.77 -16.66 -19.03
N LEU A 290 -3.96 -15.88 -18.29
CA LEU A 290 -3.44 -14.61 -18.79
C LEU A 290 -1.92 -14.58 -19.04
N TRP A 291 -1.13 -15.49 -18.45
CA TRP A 291 0.33 -15.41 -18.48
C TRP A 291 1.01 -16.70 -18.94
N ASN A 292 0.82 -17.79 -18.20
CA ASN A 292 1.49 -19.05 -18.45
C ASN A 292 0.52 -20.21 -18.22
N PRO A 293 -0.01 -20.85 -19.27
CA PRO A 293 -0.98 -21.94 -19.13
C PRO A 293 -0.43 -23.14 -18.34
N ASN A 294 0.89 -23.25 -18.22
CA ASN A 294 1.59 -24.28 -17.47
C ASN A 294 2.05 -23.80 -16.08
N TRP A 295 1.54 -22.67 -15.57
CA TRP A 295 1.87 -22.22 -14.21
C TRP A 295 1.58 -23.33 -13.20
N THR A 296 2.61 -23.71 -12.45
CA THR A 296 2.56 -24.86 -11.56
C THR A 296 1.69 -24.56 -10.33
N ARG A 297 0.66 -25.39 -10.12
CA ARG A 297 -0.08 -25.44 -8.85
C ARG A 297 0.60 -26.45 -7.94
N ARG A 298 1.32 -25.97 -6.93
CA ARG A 298 1.94 -26.83 -5.92
C ARG A 298 0.92 -27.19 -4.83
N GLY A 299 1.36 -27.95 -3.84
CA GLY A 299 0.50 -28.49 -2.79
C GLY A 299 -0.19 -27.43 -1.93
N ILE A 300 -1.24 -27.85 -1.23
CA ILE A 300 -1.76 -27.16 -0.05
C ILE A 300 -1.27 -27.95 1.15
N TRP A 301 -0.30 -27.40 1.87
CA TRP A 301 0.39 -28.12 2.94
C TRP A 301 -0.20 -27.80 4.31
N ASN A 302 -0.52 -28.84 5.08
CA ASN A 302 -0.72 -28.72 6.53
C ASN A 302 0.64 -28.76 7.22
N ARG A 303 1.17 -27.61 7.63
CA ARG A 303 2.47 -27.48 8.29
C ARG A 303 2.43 -26.43 9.38
N SER A 304 3.25 -26.60 10.41
CA SER A 304 3.31 -25.77 11.60
C SER A 304 4.23 -24.55 11.39
N TYR A 305 3.83 -23.64 10.50
CA TYR A 305 4.54 -22.37 10.29
C TYR A 305 3.98 -21.32 11.26
N SER A 306 4.83 -20.48 11.82
CA SER A 306 4.42 -19.63 12.94
C SER A 306 3.31 -18.65 12.55
N GLU A 307 3.37 -18.05 11.37
CA GLU A 307 2.36 -17.07 10.93
C GLU A 307 0.98 -17.67 10.70
N SER A 308 0.89 -18.90 10.17
CA SER A 308 -0.39 -19.59 9.95
C SER A 308 -0.86 -20.38 11.18
N ARG A 309 0.05 -20.84 12.05
CA ARG A 309 -0.26 -21.51 13.31
C ARG A 309 -0.75 -20.53 14.36
N SER A 310 0.07 -19.53 14.68
CA SER A 310 -0.11 -18.71 15.87
C SER A 310 -1.29 -17.74 15.75
N ALA A 311 -1.70 -17.39 14.53
CA ALA A 311 -2.88 -16.57 14.30
C ALA A 311 -4.15 -17.34 14.73
N GLN A 312 -4.96 -16.66 15.53
CA GLN A 312 -6.21 -17.15 16.12
C GLN A 312 -7.45 -16.72 15.31
N VAL A 313 -7.24 -16.47 14.02
CA VAL A 313 -8.25 -16.23 13.00
C VAL A 313 -7.95 -17.15 11.81
N PRO A 314 -8.87 -17.37 10.85
CA PRO A 314 -8.53 -18.08 9.61
C PRO A 314 -7.25 -17.50 8.98
N ALA A 315 -6.24 -18.34 8.77
CA ALA A 315 -4.90 -17.89 8.43
C ALA A 315 -4.24 -18.79 7.39
N MET A 316 -3.54 -18.17 6.43
CA MET A 316 -2.75 -18.87 5.43
C MET A 316 -1.37 -18.25 5.27
N LEU A 317 -0.42 -19.06 4.82
CA LEU A 317 0.86 -18.61 4.29
C LEU A 317 0.91 -18.94 2.80
N LEU A 318 1.18 -17.92 1.98
CA LEU A 318 1.29 -18.03 0.53
C LEU A 318 2.77 -18.04 0.14
N GLU A 319 3.19 -19.07 -0.59
CA GLU A 319 4.48 -19.09 -1.28
C GLU A 319 4.20 -18.87 -2.77
N LEU A 320 4.13 -17.61 -3.20
CA LEU A 320 3.53 -17.23 -4.48
C LEU A 320 4.25 -17.85 -5.70
N LEU A 321 5.56 -17.66 -5.72
CA LEU A 321 6.50 -18.04 -6.77
C LEU A 321 7.86 -18.24 -6.09
N SER A 322 8.87 -18.74 -6.80
CA SER A 322 10.22 -18.79 -6.25
C SER A 322 11.08 -17.59 -6.65
N HIS A 323 11.55 -16.81 -5.68
CA HIS A 323 12.41 -15.65 -5.92
C HIS A 323 13.86 -16.01 -6.28
N GLN A 324 14.29 -17.25 -6.03
CA GLN A 324 15.57 -17.77 -6.53
C GLN A 324 15.47 -18.40 -7.93
N ASN A 325 14.24 -18.64 -8.44
CA ASN A 325 14.07 -19.24 -9.75
C ASN A 325 13.97 -18.16 -10.84
N PHE A 326 14.94 -18.15 -11.76
CA PHE A 326 14.96 -17.18 -12.87
C PHE A 326 13.66 -17.17 -13.69
N ALA A 327 13.12 -18.35 -14.00
CA ALA A 327 11.91 -18.44 -14.82
C ALA A 327 10.68 -17.82 -14.14
N ASP A 328 10.56 -17.98 -12.83
CA ASP A 328 9.50 -17.35 -12.02
C ASP A 328 9.73 -15.83 -11.93
N MET A 329 10.97 -15.40 -11.72
CA MET A 329 11.30 -13.97 -11.54
C MET A 329 11.18 -13.13 -12.82
N ARG A 330 11.23 -13.75 -14.01
CA ARG A 330 10.81 -13.06 -15.26
C ARG A 330 9.39 -12.51 -15.17
N TYR A 331 8.53 -13.18 -14.41
CA TYR A 331 7.18 -12.71 -14.11
C TYR A 331 7.15 -11.88 -12.83
N GLY A 332 7.81 -12.33 -11.76
CA GLY A 332 7.78 -11.68 -10.44
C GLY A 332 8.24 -10.22 -10.45
N LEU A 333 9.15 -9.86 -11.35
CA LEU A 333 9.63 -8.47 -11.51
C LEU A 333 8.68 -7.59 -12.34
N ASP A 334 7.74 -8.18 -13.08
CA ASP A 334 6.83 -7.42 -13.95
C ASP A 334 5.71 -6.74 -13.12
N PRO A 335 5.56 -5.41 -13.18
CA PRO A 335 4.49 -4.71 -12.46
C PRO A 335 3.07 -5.18 -12.84
N THR A 336 2.85 -5.60 -14.09
CA THR A 336 1.53 -6.07 -14.55
C THR A 336 1.20 -7.46 -14.03
N PHE A 337 2.21 -8.34 -13.89
CA PHE A 337 2.06 -9.62 -13.21
C PHE A 337 1.73 -9.41 -11.72
N ARG A 338 2.47 -8.51 -11.05
CA ARG A 338 2.23 -8.15 -9.65
C ARG A 338 0.83 -7.58 -9.43
N PHE A 339 0.34 -6.74 -10.33
CA PHE A 339 -1.04 -6.25 -10.31
C PHE A 339 -2.05 -7.40 -10.41
N LEU A 340 -1.88 -8.30 -11.39
CA LEU A 340 -2.79 -9.43 -11.58
C LEU A 340 -2.84 -10.32 -10.35
N VAL A 341 -1.69 -10.76 -9.84
CA VAL A 341 -1.63 -11.65 -8.68
C VAL A 341 -2.20 -10.99 -7.43
N SER A 342 -1.91 -9.71 -7.18
CA SER A 342 -2.48 -8.97 -6.06
C SER A 342 -4.01 -8.95 -6.15
N ARG A 343 -4.55 -8.74 -7.37
CA ARG A 343 -5.98 -8.83 -7.65
C ARG A 343 -6.52 -10.25 -7.44
N SER A 344 -5.81 -11.30 -7.83
CA SER A 344 -6.21 -12.69 -7.61
C SER A 344 -6.28 -13.06 -6.12
N ILE A 345 -5.30 -12.61 -5.33
CA ILE A 345 -5.29 -12.78 -3.87
C ILE A 345 -6.52 -12.10 -3.26
N TYR A 346 -6.77 -10.85 -3.62
CA TYR A 346 -7.97 -10.11 -3.22
C TYR A 346 -9.26 -10.86 -3.59
N LYS A 347 -9.40 -11.33 -4.84
CA LYS A 347 -10.57 -12.10 -5.30
C LYS A 347 -10.78 -13.35 -4.44
N GLY A 348 -9.72 -14.10 -4.13
CA GLY A 348 -9.78 -15.28 -3.27
C GLY A 348 -10.21 -14.97 -1.84
N MET A 349 -9.63 -13.93 -1.23
CA MET A 349 -10.01 -13.45 0.11
C MET A 349 -11.46 -12.98 0.17
N LEU A 350 -11.88 -12.19 -0.83
CA LEU A 350 -13.25 -11.69 -0.93
C LEU A 350 -14.26 -12.83 -1.02
N LYS A 351 -14.01 -13.82 -1.89
CA LYS A 351 -14.86 -15.00 -2.06
C LYS A 351 -14.96 -15.79 -0.76
N PHE A 352 -13.84 -16.00 -0.07
CA PHE A 352 -13.82 -16.66 1.24
C PHE A 352 -14.69 -15.92 2.26
N ILE A 353 -14.46 -14.62 2.48
CA ILE A 353 -15.22 -13.83 3.44
C ILE A 353 -16.71 -13.83 3.08
N ALA A 354 -17.04 -13.62 1.80
CA ALA A 354 -18.41 -13.60 1.32
C ALA A 354 -19.14 -14.94 1.59
N THR A 355 -18.46 -16.07 1.38
CA THR A 355 -18.97 -17.40 1.72
C THR A 355 -19.17 -17.57 3.22
N GLN A 356 -18.23 -17.14 4.07
CA GLN A 356 -18.38 -17.24 5.53
C GLN A 356 -19.61 -16.48 6.06
N TYR A 357 -19.91 -15.33 5.47
CA TYR A 357 -21.06 -14.51 5.86
C TYR A 357 -22.33 -14.77 5.04
N ASN A 358 -22.33 -15.78 4.15
CA ASN A 358 -23.43 -16.08 3.24
C ASN A 358 -23.96 -14.84 2.51
N ARG A 359 -23.06 -14.03 1.95
CA ARG A 359 -23.38 -12.78 1.24
C ARG A 359 -22.84 -12.80 -0.19
N PRO A 360 -23.51 -12.10 -1.14
CA PRO A 360 -22.93 -11.90 -2.47
C PRO A 360 -21.65 -11.07 -2.38
N PHE A 361 -20.79 -11.18 -3.39
CA PHE A 361 -19.60 -10.36 -3.54
C PHE A 361 -19.59 -9.65 -4.89
N VAL A 362 -18.89 -8.52 -4.93
CA VAL A 362 -18.63 -7.73 -6.14
C VAL A 362 -17.14 -7.41 -6.14
N VAL A 363 -16.45 -7.73 -7.23
CA VAL A 363 -15.02 -7.44 -7.39
C VAL A 363 -14.85 -5.99 -7.84
N GLN A 364 -13.83 -5.28 -7.35
CA GLN A 364 -13.53 -3.91 -7.80
C GLN A 364 -13.25 -3.86 -9.32
N PRO A 365 -13.58 -2.75 -10.01
CA PRO A 365 -13.40 -2.64 -11.45
C PRO A 365 -11.93 -2.50 -11.88
N LEU A 366 -11.67 -2.66 -13.18
CA LEU A 366 -10.38 -2.35 -13.81
C LEU A 366 -10.31 -0.85 -14.19
N PRO A 367 -9.10 -0.28 -14.33
CA PRO A 367 -8.92 1.11 -14.76
C PRO A 367 -9.63 1.42 -16.08
N VAL A 368 -10.12 2.64 -16.22
CA VAL A 368 -10.71 3.10 -17.49
C VAL A 368 -9.65 3.14 -18.59
N LYS A 369 -10.08 3.06 -19.84
CA LYS A 369 -9.24 3.18 -21.03
C LYS A 369 -9.78 4.26 -21.96
N ASP A 370 -9.00 4.58 -23.00
CA ASP A 370 -9.36 5.59 -24.02
C ASP A 370 -9.73 6.94 -23.39
N PHE A 371 -8.96 7.36 -22.38
CA PHE A 371 -9.19 8.62 -21.69
C PHE A 371 -8.77 9.79 -22.58
N SER A 372 -9.60 10.83 -22.64
CA SER A 372 -9.33 12.06 -23.40
C SER A 372 -9.89 13.28 -22.67
N ALA A 373 -9.22 14.42 -22.84
CA ALA A 373 -9.64 15.71 -22.33
C ALA A 373 -9.57 16.76 -23.46
N THR A 374 -10.72 17.22 -23.94
CA THR A 374 -10.82 18.13 -25.11
C THR A 374 -11.63 19.38 -24.76
N PHE A 375 -11.34 20.50 -25.43
CA PHE A 375 -12.11 21.74 -25.23
C PHE A 375 -13.49 21.66 -25.90
N LEU A 376 -14.54 22.05 -25.18
CA LEU A 376 -15.86 22.35 -25.76
C LEU A 376 -16.01 23.84 -26.09
N SER A 377 -15.34 24.69 -25.33
CA SER A 377 -15.32 26.14 -25.50
C SER A 377 -14.09 26.74 -24.79
N GLU A 378 -13.98 28.07 -24.78
CA GLU A 378 -12.90 28.81 -24.11
C GLU A 378 -12.76 28.55 -22.60
N THR A 379 -13.80 28.02 -21.94
CA THR A 379 -13.79 27.81 -20.47
C THR A 379 -14.42 26.48 -20.07
N GLU A 380 -14.61 25.55 -21.01
CA GLU A 380 -15.25 24.26 -20.74
C GLU A 380 -14.50 23.13 -21.43
N VAL A 381 -14.30 22.04 -20.70
CA VAL A 381 -13.58 20.84 -21.14
C VAL A 381 -14.51 19.64 -21.00
N GLU A 382 -14.46 18.75 -21.97
CA GLU A 382 -15.08 17.45 -21.93
C GLU A 382 -14.03 16.36 -21.68
N LEU A 383 -14.31 15.54 -20.69
CA LEU A 383 -13.58 14.34 -20.37
C LEU A 383 -14.38 13.14 -20.89
N LYS A 384 -13.73 12.21 -21.60
CA LYS A 384 -14.35 10.96 -22.09
C LYS A 384 -13.44 9.78 -21.85
N TRP A 385 -14.03 8.62 -21.53
CA TRP A 385 -13.32 7.36 -21.33
C TRP A 385 -14.22 6.17 -21.70
N LYS A 386 -13.66 4.96 -21.61
CA LYS A 386 -14.41 3.70 -21.70
C LYS A 386 -14.12 2.80 -20.50
N PRO A 387 -15.08 1.98 -20.07
CA PRO A 387 -14.81 0.94 -19.09
C PRO A 387 -13.88 -0.13 -19.67
N THR A 388 -13.10 -0.76 -18.79
CA THR A 388 -12.34 -1.98 -19.11
C THR A 388 -13.10 -3.17 -18.55
N ILE A 389 -13.46 -4.11 -19.44
CA ILE A 389 -14.21 -5.32 -19.08
C ILE A 389 -13.23 -6.38 -18.60
N ASP A 390 -13.50 -6.95 -17.43
CA ASP A 390 -12.81 -8.14 -16.90
C ASP A 390 -13.61 -9.38 -17.29
N GLU A 391 -13.26 -10.00 -18.42
CA GLU A 391 -13.95 -11.20 -18.93
C GLU A 391 -13.89 -12.39 -17.94
N SER A 392 -12.92 -12.39 -17.03
CA SER A 392 -12.76 -13.44 -16.01
C SER A 392 -13.61 -13.21 -14.76
N GLU A 393 -14.18 -12.01 -14.60
CA GLU A 393 -14.86 -11.59 -13.38
C GLU A 393 -15.94 -10.54 -13.69
N THR A 394 -17.09 -11.01 -14.17
CA THR A 394 -18.19 -10.16 -14.65
C THR A 394 -18.76 -9.22 -13.58
N THR A 395 -18.63 -9.56 -12.29
CA THR A 395 -19.03 -8.68 -11.18
C THR A 395 -18.20 -7.40 -11.12
N ALA A 396 -17.02 -7.36 -11.76
CA ALA A 396 -16.14 -6.20 -11.81
C ALA A 396 -16.61 -5.09 -12.75
N PHE A 397 -17.78 -5.21 -13.37
CA PHE A 397 -18.29 -4.16 -14.25
C PHE A 397 -18.51 -2.85 -13.47
N PRO A 398 -18.06 -1.69 -13.99
CA PRO A 398 -18.23 -0.41 -13.31
C PRO A 398 -19.65 0.14 -13.45
N THR A 399 -20.17 0.72 -12.36
CA THR A 399 -21.49 1.35 -12.32
C THR A 399 -21.42 2.88 -12.24
N LYS A 400 -20.28 3.42 -11.78
CA LYS A 400 -20.00 4.86 -11.64
C LYS A 400 -18.51 5.14 -11.85
N TYR A 401 -18.13 6.41 -11.80
CA TYR A 401 -16.74 6.86 -11.87
C TYR A 401 -16.50 8.02 -10.91
N ILE A 402 -15.26 8.20 -10.45
CA ILE A 402 -14.85 9.43 -9.74
C ILE A 402 -13.82 10.15 -10.59
N VAL A 403 -14.07 11.42 -10.88
CA VAL A 403 -13.14 12.31 -11.58
C VAL A 403 -12.41 13.16 -10.56
N TYR A 404 -11.10 13.02 -10.47
CA TYR A 404 -10.24 13.85 -9.62
C TYR A 404 -9.65 15.00 -10.43
N THR A 405 -9.57 16.18 -9.81
CA THR A 405 -8.99 17.37 -10.42
C THR A 405 -7.79 17.87 -9.62
N ARG A 406 -6.72 18.22 -10.30
CA ARG A 406 -5.58 18.99 -9.78
C ARG A 406 -5.45 20.27 -10.57
N VAL A 407 -5.21 21.38 -9.89
CA VAL A 407 -4.93 22.68 -10.53
C VAL A 407 -3.46 23.03 -10.33
N ASN A 408 -2.78 23.37 -11.42
CA ASN A 408 -1.35 23.64 -11.48
C ASN A 408 -0.53 22.52 -10.79
N GLY A 409 0.54 22.88 -10.08
CA GLY A 409 1.34 21.93 -9.28
C GLY A 409 0.72 21.53 -7.93
N GLY A 410 -0.61 21.67 -7.77
CA GLY A 410 -1.37 21.32 -6.56
C GLY A 410 -1.46 19.81 -6.27
N GLY A 411 -2.27 19.43 -5.27
CA GLY A 411 -2.69 18.03 -5.10
C GLY A 411 -4.02 17.76 -5.82
N PHE A 412 -4.36 16.49 -6.02
CA PHE A 412 -5.71 16.11 -6.45
C PHE A 412 -6.72 16.34 -5.32
N ASP A 413 -7.91 16.82 -5.69
CA ASP A 413 -9.06 16.96 -4.80
C ASP A 413 -9.66 15.61 -4.37
N ASN A 414 -10.80 15.64 -3.69
CA ASN A 414 -11.52 14.43 -3.25
C ASN A 414 -12.36 13.80 -4.37
N GLY A 415 -12.30 14.36 -5.59
CA GLY A 415 -13.03 13.92 -6.75
C GLY A 415 -14.54 14.19 -6.73
N ILE A 416 -15.14 14.01 -7.90
CA ILE A 416 -16.58 14.14 -8.14
C ILE A 416 -17.10 12.82 -8.69
N LEU A 417 -18.12 12.25 -8.03
CA LEU A 417 -18.79 11.04 -8.47
C LEU A 417 -19.70 11.34 -9.68
N VAL A 418 -19.55 10.58 -10.75
CA VAL A 418 -20.32 10.69 -11.99
C VAL A 418 -20.83 9.32 -12.44
N SER A 419 -21.95 9.30 -13.17
CA SER A 419 -22.60 8.04 -13.61
C SER A 419 -22.31 7.67 -15.06
N ASN A 420 -21.83 8.61 -15.88
CA ASN A 420 -21.59 8.39 -17.30
C ASN A 420 -20.11 8.22 -17.60
N ASN A 421 -19.78 7.69 -18.77
CA ASN A 421 -18.40 7.58 -19.28
C ASN A 421 -17.85 8.91 -19.82
N ASN A 422 -18.44 10.03 -19.39
CA ASN A 422 -18.02 11.38 -19.74
C ASN A 422 -18.32 12.34 -18.59
N TYR A 423 -17.58 13.43 -18.54
CA TYR A 423 -17.80 14.52 -17.59
C TYR A 423 -17.41 15.85 -18.21
N LYS A 424 -18.24 16.88 -18.01
CA LYS A 424 -17.98 18.24 -18.47
C LYS A 424 -17.68 19.12 -17.27
N THR A 425 -16.63 19.92 -17.36
CA THR A 425 -16.24 20.81 -16.28
C THR A 425 -15.72 22.13 -16.78
N LYS A 426 -15.81 23.15 -15.92
CA LYS A 426 -15.31 24.49 -16.21
C LYS A 426 -13.85 24.62 -15.82
N ILE A 427 -13.11 25.35 -16.64
CA ILE A 427 -11.72 25.74 -16.37
C ILE A 427 -11.58 27.25 -16.36
N ILE A 428 -10.59 27.74 -15.64
CA ILE A 428 -10.14 29.13 -15.67
C ILE A 428 -8.94 29.21 -16.62
N LYS A 429 -8.92 30.23 -17.48
CA LYS A 429 -7.79 30.49 -18.38
C LYS A 429 -6.50 30.73 -17.58
N ASP A 430 -5.37 30.46 -18.23
CA ASP A 430 -4.03 30.66 -17.67
C ASP A 430 -3.75 29.82 -16.41
N GLN A 431 -4.45 28.68 -16.27
CA GLN A 431 -4.19 27.64 -15.27
C GLN A 431 -4.21 26.26 -15.92
N ILE A 432 -3.29 25.39 -15.50
CA ILE A 432 -3.27 24.00 -15.97
C ILE A 432 -4.22 23.19 -15.08
N TYR A 433 -5.15 22.47 -15.71
CA TYR A 433 -6.01 21.51 -15.02
C TYR A 433 -5.57 20.10 -15.41
N SER A 434 -5.34 19.24 -14.42
CA SER A 434 -5.03 17.83 -14.62
C SER A 434 -6.15 16.96 -14.05
N PHE A 435 -6.50 15.90 -14.76
CA PHE A 435 -7.58 15.00 -14.42
C PHE A 435 -7.11 13.55 -14.40
N LYS A 436 -7.69 12.76 -13.50
CA LYS A 436 -7.64 11.29 -13.56
C LYS A 436 -9.00 10.72 -13.18
N VAL A 437 -9.31 9.55 -13.70
CA VAL A 437 -10.58 8.88 -13.49
C VAL A 437 -10.35 7.51 -12.86
N VAL A 438 -11.15 7.18 -11.84
CA VAL A 438 -11.27 5.80 -11.34
C VAL A 438 -12.67 5.27 -11.64
N ALA A 439 -12.76 4.00 -11.97
CA ALA A 439 -14.01 3.29 -12.10
C ALA A 439 -14.50 2.84 -10.71
N VAL A 440 -15.82 2.77 -10.52
CA VAL A 440 -16.46 2.46 -9.23
C VAL A 440 -17.57 1.44 -9.43
N ASN A 441 -17.64 0.47 -8.52
CA ASN A 441 -18.82 -0.36 -8.29
C ASN A 441 -18.96 -0.65 -6.78
N ASP A 442 -19.90 -1.52 -6.40
CA ASP A 442 -20.13 -1.86 -4.99
C ASP A 442 -18.96 -2.63 -4.35
N GLY A 443 -18.03 -3.14 -5.16
CA GLY A 443 -16.80 -3.80 -4.73
C GLY A 443 -15.64 -2.84 -4.43
N GLY A 444 -15.74 -1.57 -4.81
CA GLY A 444 -14.71 -0.55 -4.56
C GLY A 444 -14.35 0.28 -5.79
N ILE A 445 -13.11 0.76 -5.83
CA ILE A 445 -12.58 1.62 -6.89
C ILE A 445 -11.42 0.93 -7.64
N SER A 446 -11.27 1.23 -8.92
CA SER A 446 -10.12 0.77 -9.72
C SER A 446 -8.84 1.53 -9.38
N PHE A 447 -7.71 1.06 -9.91
CA PHE A 447 -6.53 1.93 -10.10
C PHE A 447 -6.91 3.11 -11.00
N PRO A 448 -6.24 4.27 -10.89
CA PRO A 448 -6.54 5.43 -11.70
C PRO A 448 -6.16 5.22 -13.18
N SER A 449 -6.83 5.96 -14.06
CA SER A 449 -6.31 6.25 -15.40
C SER A 449 -4.95 6.93 -15.32
N GLU A 450 -4.29 7.05 -16.47
CA GLU A 450 -3.29 8.09 -16.69
C GLU A 450 -3.84 9.50 -16.38
N ILE A 451 -2.93 10.45 -16.17
CA ILE A 451 -3.28 11.84 -15.86
C ILE A 451 -3.21 12.66 -17.14
N LEU A 452 -4.36 13.21 -17.55
CA LEU A 452 -4.46 14.11 -18.69
C LEU A 452 -4.58 15.55 -18.21
N SER A 453 -3.89 16.46 -18.89
CA SER A 453 -3.88 17.88 -18.58
C SER A 453 -4.40 18.75 -19.72
N VAL A 454 -4.98 19.89 -19.38
CA VAL A 454 -5.47 20.90 -20.32
C VAL A 454 -5.09 22.29 -19.84
N TYR A 455 -4.91 23.21 -20.78
CA TYR A 455 -4.61 24.61 -20.51
C TYR A 455 -5.14 25.49 -21.64
N ARG A 456 -5.95 26.49 -21.28
CA ARG A 456 -6.44 27.51 -22.22
C ARG A 456 -5.75 28.84 -21.95
N LYS A 457 -4.98 29.35 -22.91
CA LYS A 457 -4.33 30.66 -22.82
C LYS A 457 -5.35 31.77 -23.13
N SER A 458 -5.24 32.91 -22.44
CA SER A 458 -6.06 34.10 -22.76
C SER A 458 -5.75 34.65 -24.16
N GLU A 459 -4.47 34.73 -24.51
CA GLU A 459 -3.97 35.11 -25.83
C GLU A 459 -3.16 33.96 -26.41
N GLN A 460 -3.83 33.02 -27.09
CA GLN A 460 -3.20 31.81 -27.59
C GLN A 460 -2.52 32.02 -28.95
N ARG A 461 -1.34 31.43 -29.12
CA ARG A 461 -0.63 31.34 -30.42
C ARG A 461 -1.14 30.21 -31.31
N GLY A 462 -1.75 29.20 -30.70
CA GLY A 462 -2.24 27.98 -31.34
C GLY A 462 -2.63 26.95 -30.29
N GLU A 463 -3.17 25.83 -30.75
CA GLU A 463 -3.60 24.71 -29.91
C GLU A 463 -2.80 23.44 -30.24
N VAL A 464 -2.28 22.79 -29.21
CA VAL A 464 -1.48 21.56 -29.32
C VAL A 464 -2.24 20.39 -28.70
N LEU A 465 -2.21 19.23 -29.36
CA LEU A 465 -2.58 17.97 -28.72
C LEU A 465 -1.34 17.33 -28.13
N ILE A 466 -1.37 17.06 -26.82
CA ILE A 466 -0.36 16.23 -26.17
C ILE A 466 -0.91 14.81 -26.02
N VAL A 467 -0.28 13.85 -26.69
CA VAL A 467 -0.62 12.43 -26.56
C VAL A 467 0.33 11.80 -25.56
N ASN A 468 -0.23 11.26 -24.48
CA ASN A 468 0.54 10.52 -23.50
C ASN A 468 0.83 9.10 -24.04
N GLY A 469 1.91 8.95 -24.79
CA GLY A 469 2.31 7.69 -25.43
C GLY A 469 3.19 6.80 -24.54
N PHE A 470 3.91 7.36 -23.56
CA PHE A 470 4.74 6.59 -22.64
C PHE A 470 3.92 5.88 -21.56
N THR A 471 3.31 4.76 -21.92
CA THR A 471 2.49 3.91 -21.05
C THR A 471 3.26 2.72 -20.47
N ARG A 472 4.55 2.60 -20.79
CA ARG A 472 5.36 1.44 -20.48
C ARG A 472 5.47 1.20 -18.96
N VAL A 473 5.16 -0.03 -18.56
CA VAL A 473 5.58 -0.67 -17.31
C VAL A 473 6.05 -2.08 -17.66
N SER A 474 7.15 -2.54 -17.09
CA SER A 474 7.73 -3.85 -17.47
C SER A 474 8.78 -4.33 -16.48
N ALA A 475 9.01 -5.65 -16.46
CA ALA A 475 10.22 -6.25 -15.91
C ALA A 475 11.51 -5.75 -16.61
N PRO A 476 12.69 -5.93 -15.99
CA PRO A 476 13.97 -5.75 -16.66
C PRO A 476 14.15 -6.74 -17.81
N SER A 477 14.93 -6.34 -18.82
CA SER A 477 15.30 -7.24 -19.91
C SER A 477 16.01 -8.48 -19.37
N SER A 478 15.68 -9.64 -19.90
CA SER A 478 16.22 -10.93 -19.45
C SER A 478 16.80 -11.72 -20.62
N PHE A 479 17.77 -12.59 -20.34
CA PHE A 479 18.43 -13.42 -21.35
C PHE A 479 18.74 -14.82 -20.85
N THR A 480 18.95 -15.74 -21.79
CA THR A 480 19.52 -17.08 -21.59
C THR A 480 20.55 -17.35 -22.68
N THR A 481 21.55 -18.17 -22.37
CA THR A 481 22.54 -18.66 -23.36
C THR A 481 22.23 -20.09 -23.80
N SER A 482 22.91 -20.56 -24.85
CA SER A 482 22.85 -21.97 -25.25
C SER A 482 23.19 -22.89 -24.07
N ASN A 483 22.43 -23.99 -23.95
CA ASN A 483 22.50 -24.98 -22.86
C ASN A 483 22.12 -24.46 -21.45
N ASP A 484 21.44 -23.31 -21.35
CA ASP A 484 20.96 -22.71 -20.09
C ASP A 484 22.04 -22.50 -19.01
N SER A 485 23.32 -22.49 -19.38
CA SER A 485 24.43 -22.36 -18.41
C SER A 485 24.51 -20.96 -17.78
N ILE A 486 24.06 -19.95 -18.52
CA ILE A 486 24.04 -18.55 -18.10
C ILE A 486 22.64 -17.99 -18.39
N ALA A 487 22.09 -17.25 -17.42
CA ALA A 487 20.85 -16.51 -17.57
C ALA A 487 20.84 -15.30 -16.62
N GLY A 488 19.86 -14.42 -16.78
CA GLY A 488 19.61 -13.38 -15.78
C GLY A 488 18.99 -12.13 -16.37
N PHE A 489 19.03 -11.06 -15.57
CA PHE A 489 18.43 -9.78 -15.89
C PHE A 489 19.52 -8.78 -16.30
N ALA A 490 19.46 -8.31 -17.53
CA ALA A 490 20.42 -7.40 -18.13
C ALA A 490 20.03 -5.94 -17.87
N GLY A 491 19.86 -5.57 -16.60
CA GLY A 491 19.32 -4.27 -16.17
C GLY A 491 20.12 -3.05 -16.65
N ARG A 492 21.41 -3.23 -17.02
CA ARG A 492 22.23 -2.17 -17.64
C ARG A 492 21.76 -1.75 -19.03
N PHE A 493 21.09 -2.65 -19.76
CA PHE A 493 20.51 -2.33 -21.07
C PHE A 493 19.10 -1.81 -20.92
N ASP A 494 18.31 -2.46 -20.08
CA ASP A 494 16.93 -2.08 -19.81
C ASP A 494 16.51 -2.65 -18.44
N ASN A 495 16.41 -1.77 -17.45
CA ASN A 495 16.06 -2.14 -16.09
C ASN A 495 14.54 -2.30 -15.89
N GLY A 496 13.77 -2.22 -16.97
CA GLY A 496 12.31 -2.18 -16.90
C GLY A 496 11.81 -0.84 -16.39
N VAL A 497 10.50 -0.76 -16.17
CA VAL A 497 9.84 0.48 -15.73
C VAL A 497 8.81 0.12 -14.65
N PRO A 498 9.04 0.53 -13.39
CA PRO A 498 8.06 0.30 -12.33
C PRO A 498 6.75 1.04 -12.55
N TYR A 499 5.67 0.55 -11.94
CA TYR A 499 4.41 1.31 -11.83
C TYR A 499 4.54 2.33 -10.69
N ILE A 500 4.61 3.63 -11.01
CA ILE A 500 4.79 4.78 -10.09
C ILE A 500 6.13 4.78 -9.33
N ALA A 501 6.44 3.70 -8.62
CA ALA A 501 7.70 3.49 -7.90
C ALA A 501 7.91 2.01 -7.56
N ASP A 502 9.15 1.62 -7.33
CA ASP A 502 9.54 0.29 -6.83
C ASP A 502 10.33 0.39 -5.53
N TYR A 503 10.18 -0.62 -4.67
CA TYR A 503 10.93 -0.79 -3.43
C TYR A 503 11.62 -2.15 -3.35
N HIS A 504 11.60 -2.94 -4.43
CA HIS A 504 12.12 -4.31 -4.47
C HIS A 504 13.47 -4.41 -5.19
N PHE A 505 13.84 -3.40 -5.96
CA PHE A 505 15.14 -3.35 -6.63
C PHE A 505 16.28 -3.16 -5.62
N THR A 506 17.06 -4.21 -5.41
CA THR A 506 18.20 -4.22 -4.48
C THR A 506 19.52 -3.82 -5.16
N GLY A 507 19.68 -4.07 -6.46
CA GLY A 507 20.91 -3.77 -7.19
C GLY A 507 20.92 -4.42 -8.58
N LEU A 508 21.94 -4.10 -9.38
CA LEU A 508 22.14 -4.79 -10.65
C LEU A 508 22.70 -6.19 -10.40
N MET A 509 22.13 -7.18 -11.07
CA MET A 509 22.63 -8.56 -11.05
C MET A 509 24.05 -8.63 -11.64
N HIS A 510 24.94 -9.39 -11.01
CA HIS A 510 26.31 -9.63 -11.50
C HIS A 510 26.70 -11.11 -11.60
N GLU A 511 26.01 -12.03 -10.92
CA GLU A 511 26.27 -13.48 -11.05
C GLU A 511 25.24 -14.19 -11.93
N PHE A 512 25.61 -14.40 -13.20
CA PHE A 512 24.72 -14.96 -14.23
C PHE A 512 24.85 -16.47 -14.43
N ARG A 513 25.83 -17.12 -13.79
CA ARG A 513 26.08 -18.56 -14.01
C ARG A 513 25.16 -19.38 -13.12
N ARG A 514 24.23 -20.13 -13.74
CA ARG A 514 23.25 -20.95 -13.01
C ARG A 514 23.85 -22.07 -12.15
N VAL A 515 25.11 -22.42 -12.41
CA VAL A 515 25.81 -23.50 -11.71
C VAL A 515 26.35 -23.07 -10.35
N ILE A 516 26.46 -21.77 -10.08
CA ILE A 516 27.00 -21.26 -8.82
C ILE A 516 25.90 -21.37 -7.75
N PRO A 517 26.07 -22.22 -6.74
CA PRO A 517 25.10 -22.34 -5.66
C PRO A 517 25.19 -21.13 -4.74
N TRP A 518 24.14 -20.94 -3.93
CA TRP A 518 24.26 -20.12 -2.72
C TRP A 518 25.31 -20.76 -1.79
N MET A 519 26.24 -19.94 -1.29
CA MET A 519 27.27 -20.38 -0.34
C MET A 519 27.05 -19.75 1.03
N ASP A 520 26.90 -18.43 1.06
CA ASP A 520 26.60 -17.61 2.24
C ASP A 520 26.02 -16.25 1.79
N ASP A 521 25.73 -15.37 2.75
CA ASP A 521 25.12 -14.06 2.48
C ASP A 521 26.03 -13.12 1.66
N ASP A 522 27.35 -13.28 1.77
CA ASP A 522 28.35 -12.51 1.00
C ASP A 522 28.65 -13.14 -0.37
N SER A 523 28.12 -14.34 -0.63
CA SER A 523 28.29 -15.10 -1.86
C SER A 523 27.02 -15.88 -2.20
N SER A 524 26.01 -15.12 -2.59
CA SER A 524 24.63 -15.61 -2.74
C SER A 524 24.39 -16.49 -3.99
N GLY A 525 25.36 -16.55 -4.90
CA GLY A 525 25.34 -17.43 -6.07
C GLY A 525 24.50 -16.91 -7.24
N PHE A 526 23.89 -17.81 -8.02
CA PHE A 526 23.09 -17.40 -9.17
C PHE A 526 21.96 -16.42 -8.79
N GLY A 527 21.93 -15.24 -9.43
CA GLY A 527 20.97 -14.18 -9.10
C GLY A 527 21.54 -13.06 -8.24
N ASP A 528 22.77 -13.21 -7.76
CA ASP A 528 23.42 -12.22 -6.88
C ASP A 528 23.54 -10.84 -7.55
N SER A 529 23.40 -9.80 -6.72
CA SER A 529 23.26 -8.40 -7.14
C SER A 529 24.05 -7.45 -6.24
N ASP A 530 24.34 -6.26 -6.76
CA ASP A 530 25.16 -5.26 -6.06
C ASP A 530 24.61 -4.80 -4.68
N ALA A 531 23.36 -5.12 -4.32
CA ALA A 531 22.70 -4.79 -3.04
C ALA A 531 22.81 -3.30 -2.61
N ASN A 532 23.00 -2.38 -3.56
CA ASN A 532 23.26 -0.97 -3.31
C ASN A 532 22.02 -0.06 -3.36
N TYR A 533 20.82 -0.63 -3.55
CA TYR A 533 19.53 0.07 -3.60
C TYR A 533 18.50 -0.42 -2.58
N GLU A 534 18.87 -1.29 -1.63
CA GLU A 534 17.95 -1.87 -0.63
C GLU A 534 17.19 -0.84 0.22
N THR A 535 17.78 0.35 0.40
CA THR A 535 17.19 1.47 1.16
C THR A 535 16.52 2.52 0.29
N SER A 536 16.52 2.32 -1.03
CA SER A 536 16.12 3.31 -2.02
C SER A 536 14.75 3.03 -2.62
N LYS A 537 14.01 4.10 -2.86
CA LYS A 537 12.81 4.08 -3.69
C LYS A 537 13.19 4.37 -5.13
N ILE A 538 12.91 3.45 -6.04
CA ILE A 538 13.17 3.63 -7.47
C ILE A 538 11.96 4.30 -8.11
N ALA A 539 12.20 5.36 -8.89
CA ALA A 539 11.14 6.05 -9.62
C ALA A 539 10.57 5.17 -10.75
N GLY A 540 9.25 5.17 -10.89
CA GLY A 540 8.54 4.47 -11.97
C GLY A 540 7.81 5.42 -12.91
N ASN A 541 7.02 4.82 -13.80
CA ASN A 541 6.15 5.58 -14.68
C ASN A 541 5.05 6.27 -13.87
N THR A 542 5.00 7.61 -13.90
CA THR A 542 4.03 8.43 -13.16
C THR A 542 2.73 8.67 -13.93
N PHE A 543 2.73 8.43 -15.24
CA PHE A 543 1.62 8.69 -16.17
C PHE A 543 1.12 10.14 -16.15
N ASP A 544 1.99 11.10 -15.78
CA ASP A 544 1.65 12.53 -15.62
C ASP A 544 2.46 13.44 -16.57
N TYR A 545 2.97 12.87 -17.67
CA TYR A 545 3.78 13.59 -18.64
C TYR A 545 3.05 14.74 -19.35
N PRO A 546 1.72 14.68 -19.62
CA PRO A 546 1.00 15.81 -20.19
C PRO A 546 1.09 17.10 -19.35
N TYR A 547 1.18 16.99 -18.02
CA TYR A 547 1.39 18.16 -17.17
C TYR A 547 2.79 18.75 -17.37
N LEU A 548 3.81 17.89 -17.42
CA LEU A 548 5.21 18.29 -17.60
C LEU A 548 5.43 18.97 -18.96
N HIS A 549 5.04 18.31 -20.05
CA HIS A 549 5.17 18.85 -21.41
C HIS A 549 4.26 20.07 -21.61
N GLY A 550 3.03 20.00 -21.09
CA GLY A 550 2.08 21.09 -21.14
C GLY A 550 2.57 22.38 -20.47
N THR A 551 3.37 22.27 -19.40
CA THR A 551 3.99 23.44 -18.76
C THR A 551 4.89 24.19 -19.75
N ALA A 552 5.69 23.50 -20.56
CA ALA A 552 6.54 24.12 -21.57
C ALA A 552 5.72 24.80 -22.69
N PHE A 553 4.64 24.16 -23.16
CA PHE A 553 3.74 24.78 -24.15
C PHE A 553 3.00 26.01 -23.61
N ALA A 554 2.56 25.94 -22.36
CA ALA A 554 1.90 27.06 -21.67
C ALA A 554 2.83 28.28 -21.56
N GLU A 555 4.11 28.06 -21.22
CA GLU A 555 5.15 29.09 -21.18
C GLU A 555 5.46 29.66 -22.57
N ALA A 556 5.39 28.82 -23.62
CA ALA A 556 5.58 29.24 -25.01
C ALA A 556 4.37 29.98 -25.64
N GLY A 557 3.27 30.13 -24.89
CA GLY A 557 2.06 30.85 -25.31
C GLY A 557 1.02 30.01 -26.07
N TYR A 558 1.09 28.68 -25.98
CA TYR A 558 0.12 27.78 -26.61
C TYR A 558 -0.95 27.31 -25.62
N SER A 559 -2.16 27.07 -26.13
CA SER A 559 -3.15 26.25 -25.44
C SER A 559 -2.85 24.78 -25.72
N PHE A 560 -3.22 23.88 -24.81
CA PHE A 560 -3.11 22.45 -25.08
C PHE A 560 -4.26 21.65 -24.48
N ALA A 561 -4.63 20.59 -25.18
CA ALA A 561 -5.47 19.49 -24.73
C ALA A 561 -4.62 18.22 -24.66
N SER A 562 -5.10 17.18 -24.01
CA SER A 562 -4.38 15.91 -23.99
C SER A 562 -5.26 14.67 -24.08
N SER A 563 -4.66 13.59 -24.54
CA SER A 563 -5.32 12.32 -24.81
C SER A 563 -4.40 11.16 -24.46
N SER A 564 -4.98 10.03 -24.07
CA SER A 564 -4.26 8.77 -24.10
C SER A 564 -3.91 8.38 -25.53
N ALA A 565 -2.82 7.61 -25.70
CA ALA A 565 -2.52 6.97 -26.98
C ALA A 565 -3.69 6.09 -27.47
N SER A 566 -4.31 5.32 -26.57
CA SER A 566 -5.40 4.40 -26.93
C SER A 566 -6.67 5.11 -27.42
N ALA A 567 -6.93 6.33 -26.95
CA ALA A 567 -8.03 7.16 -27.45
C ALA A 567 -7.76 7.66 -28.88
N VAL A 568 -6.51 7.91 -29.24
CA VAL A 568 -6.13 8.21 -30.63
C VAL A 568 -6.22 6.97 -31.50
N GLU A 569 -5.65 5.85 -31.06
CA GLU A 569 -5.65 4.57 -31.79
C GLU A 569 -7.06 4.06 -32.07
N SER A 570 -8.00 4.25 -31.13
CA SER A 570 -9.40 3.88 -31.31
C SER A 570 -10.21 4.88 -32.14
N GLY A 571 -9.60 6.00 -32.58
CA GLY A 571 -10.24 7.06 -33.35
C GLY A 571 -11.17 7.96 -32.55
N ALA A 572 -11.17 7.87 -31.21
CA ALA A 572 -11.93 8.75 -30.33
C ALA A 572 -11.40 10.19 -30.32
N VAL A 573 -10.09 10.36 -30.55
CA VAL A 573 -9.40 11.64 -30.78
C VAL A 573 -8.69 11.57 -32.13
N LYS A 574 -8.88 12.58 -32.98
CA LYS A 574 -8.24 12.64 -34.30
C LYS A 574 -7.07 13.61 -34.27
N LEU A 575 -5.90 13.15 -34.70
CA LEU A 575 -4.70 13.99 -34.80
C LEU A 575 -4.91 15.16 -35.77
N THR A 576 -5.75 14.99 -36.80
CA THR A 576 -6.06 16.02 -37.82
C THR A 576 -6.85 17.20 -37.29
N ASP A 577 -7.41 17.10 -36.07
CA ASP A 577 -8.15 18.20 -35.46
C ASP A 577 -7.20 19.26 -34.85
N TYR A 578 -5.88 18.99 -34.83
CA TYR A 578 -4.85 19.84 -34.25
C TYR A 578 -3.75 20.14 -35.27
N GLU A 579 -3.25 21.38 -35.27
CA GLU A 579 -2.14 21.79 -36.14
C GLU A 579 -0.79 21.22 -35.68
N THR A 580 -0.66 20.94 -34.38
CA THR A 580 0.56 20.42 -33.77
C THR A 580 0.23 19.31 -32.78
N VAL A 581 0.99 18.23 -32.85
CA VAL A 581 0.88 17.07 -31.96
C VAL A 581 2.23 16.84 -31.29
N ASP A 582 2.22 16.77 -29.96
CA ASP A 582 3.33 16.27 -29.16
C ASP A 582 3.00 14.82 -28.74
N TRP A 583 3.74 13.85 -29.27
CA TRP A 583 3.57 12.44 -28.94
C TRP A 583 4.71 11.98 -28.05
N ILE A 584 4.42 11.75 -26.77
CA ILE A 584 5.39 11.42 -25.72
C ILE A 584 5.83 9.96 -25.80
#